data_AF-A0A2I0WWR1-F1
#
_entry.id   AF-A0A2I0WWR1-F1
#
_cell.length_a   1.000
_cell.length_b   1.000
_cell.length_c   1.000
_cell.angle_alpha   90.00
_cell.angle_beta   90.00
_cell.angle_gamma   90.00
#
_symmetry.space_group_name_H-M   'P 1'
#
loop_
_entity.id
_entity.type
_entity.pdbx_description
1 polymer ?
#
loop_
_entity_poly.entity_id
_entity_poly.type
_entity_poly.pdbx_seq_one_letter_code
_entity_poly.pdbx_strand_id
1 'polypeptide(L)' 'MKLSKWSPFVEISEESPIVPVWVLFPGLRPHFFSSRILHGLGSLFGRPLKVDSATAVGSRPSVARILVELDITKRYPNKV' A
#
# COMPACT_ATOMS: atom_id res chain seq x y z
N MET A 1 3.40 -5.02 -21.20
CA MET A 1 4.48 -5.36 -20.25
C MET A 1 3.84 -5.71 -18.92
N LYS A 2 4.05 -6.91 -18.38
CA LYS A 2 3.50 -7.34 -17.09
C LYS A 2 4.52 -7.05 -15.99
N LEU A 3 4.06 -6.61 -14.82
CA LEU A 3 4.91 -6.19 -13.71
C LEU A 3 4.59 -7.06 -12.49
N SER A 4 5.38 -8.10 -12.27
CA SER A 4 5.21 -9.07 -11.20
C SER A 4 6.33 -8.95 -10.16
N LYS A 5 6.03 -9.36 -8.92
CA LYS A 5 7.04 -9.46 -7.88
C LYS A 5 8.07 -10.52 -8.27
N TRP A 6 9.35 -10.15 -8.29
CA TRP A 6 10.42 -11.09 -8.59
C TRP A 6 10.54 -12.16 -7.51
N SER A 7 10.65 -13.42 -7.94
CA SER A 7 10.99 -14.57 -7.11
C SER A 7 11.69 -15.62 -7.97
N PRO A 8 12.57 -16.45 -7.40
CA PRO A 8 13.26 -17.52 -8.13
C PRO A 8 12.30 -18.60 -8.65
N PHE A 9 11.05 -18.61 -8.17
CA PHE A 9 10.00 -19.57 -8.54
C PHE A 9 8.86 -18.90 -9.31
N VAL A 10 9.06 -17.69 -9.85
CA VAL A 10 8.02 -17.04 -10.68
C VAL A 10 7.86 -17.79 -11.99
N GLU A 11 6.68 -18.34 -12.20
CA GLU A 11 6.26 -18.80 -13.52
C GLU A 11 5.78 -17.60 -14.36
N ILE A 12 6.41 -17.38 -15.52
CA ILE A 12 6.05 -16.28 -16.43
C ILE A 12 4.63 -16.46 -17.01
N SER A 13 4.15 -17.71 -17.03
CA SER A 13 2.80 -18.10 -17.45
C SER A 13 1.72 -17.57 -16.51
N GLU A 14 2.00 -17.53 -15.20
CA GLU A 14 1.00 -17.28 -14.16
C GLU A 14 1.13 -15.87 -13.57
N GLU A 15 0.00 -15.15 -13.49
CA GLU A 15 -0.02 -13.81 -12.91
C GLU A 15 -0.02 -13.92 -11.38
N SER A 16 0.91 -13.24 -10.71
CA SER A 16 0.87 -13.19 -9.25
C SER A 16 -0.35 -12.40 -8.79
N PRO A 17 -1.19 -12.95 -7.89
CA PRO A 17 -2.30 -12.21 -7.30
C PRO A 17 -1.82 -11.12 -6.33
N ILE A 18 -0.52 -11.11 -6.00
CA ILE A 18 0.08 -10.14 -5.08
C ILE A 18 0.60 -8.96 -5.90
N VAL A 19 -0.03 -7.80 -5.74
CA VAL A 19 0.30 -6.59 -6.50
C VAL A 19 0.53 -5.39 -5.58
N PRO A 20 1.42 -4.45 -5.94
CA PRO A 20 1.63 -3.23 -5.18
C PRO A 20 0.47 -2.24 -5.42
N VAL A 21 -0.25 -1.85 -4.36
CA VAL A 21 -1.39 -0.92 -4.42
C VAL A 21 -1.15 0.26 -3.49
N TRP A 22 -1.48 1.47 -3.96
CA TRP A 22 -1.53 2.65 -3.12
C TRP A 22 -2.86 2.70 -2.35
N VAL A 23 -2.79 2.58 -1.03
CA VAL A 23 -3.92 2.78 -0.13
C VAL A 23 -3.93 4.24 0.31
N LEU A 24 -5.07 4.91 0.13
CA LEU A 24 -5.27 6.32 0.47
C LEU A 24 -6.06 6.44 1.76
N PHE A 25 -5.67 7.37 2.61
CA PHE A 25 -6.37 7.74 3.84
C PHE A 25 -6.86 9.20 3.76
N PRO A 26 -7.96 9.45 3.03
CA PRO A 26 -8.56 10.78 2.98
C PRO A 26 -9.05 11.20 4.37
N GLY A 27 -8.80 12.45 4.77
CA GLY A 27 -9.24 12.97 6.07
C GLY A 27 -8.41 12.52 7.27
N LEU A 28 -7.36 11.71 7.07
CA LEU A 28 -6.39 11.44 8.12
C LEU A 28 -5.70 12.75 8.51
N ARG A 29 -5.67 13.07 9.81
CA ARG A 29 -5.05 14.32 10.28
C ARG A 29 -3.52 14.25 10.12
N PRO A 30 -2.82 15.34 9.74
CA PRO A 30 -1.38 15.32 9.47
C PRO A 30 -0.50 14.78 10.61
N HIS A 31 -0.91 14.95 11.88
CA HIS A 31 -0.19 14.38 13.03
C HIS A 31 -0.16 12.84 13.04
N PHE A 32 -1.00 12.18 12.24
CA PHE A 32 -0.97 10.73 12.06
C PHE A 32 -0.14 10.27 10.85
N PHE A 33 0.52 11.19 10.11
CA PHE A 33 1.29 10.83 8.90
C PHE A 33 2.64 10.17 9.22
N SER A 34 2.89 9.83 10.49
CA SER A 34 4.09 9.09 10.87
C SER A 34 4.15 7.74 10.14
N SER A 35 5.35 7.36 9.70
CA SER A 35 5.58 6.08 9.03
C SER A 35 5.08 4.90 9.88
N ARG A 36 5.31 4.93 11.19
CA ARG A 36 4.85 3.88 12.11
C ARG A 36 3.32 3.69 12.07
N ILE A 37 2.56 4.79 12.11
CA ILE A 37 1.09 4.73 12.06
C ILE A 37 0.62 4.25 10.69
N LEU A 38 1.17 4.79 9.61
CA LEU A 38 0.77 4.42 8.26
C LEU A 38 1.11 2.96 7.94
N HIS A 39 2.24 2.45 8.41
CA HIS A 39 2.58 1.02 8.30
C HIS A 39 1.61 0.16 9.10
N GLY A 40 1.22 0.57 10.30
CA GLY A 40 0.17 -0.10 11.07
C GLY A 40 -1.15 -0.16 10.31
N LEU A 41 -1.62 0.97 9.78
CA LEU A 41 -2.86 1.02 8.98
C LEU A 41 -2.75 0.20 7.69
N GLY A 42 -1.63 0.28 6.98
CA GLY A 42 -1.38 -0.51 5.77
C GLY A 42 -1.39 -2.03 6.01
N SER A 43 -0.97 -2.47 7.20
CA SER A 43 -0.94 -3.89 7.56
C SER A 43 -2.32 -4.55 7.65
N LEU A 44 -3.38 -3.75 7.77
CA LEU A 44 -4.77 -4.22 7.70
C LEU A 44 -5.14 -4.73 6.31
N PHE A 45 -4.47 -4.23 5.27
CA PHE A 45 -4.73 -4.60 3.88
C PHE A 45 -3.72 -5.63 3.38
N GLY A 46 -2.45 -5.52 3.75
CA GLY A 46 -1.41 -6.42 3.24
C GLY A 46 -0.04 -6.09 3.81
N ARG A 47 1.05 -6.34 3.08
CA ARG A 47 2.40 -5.99 3.55
C ARG A 47 2.74 -4.55 3.16
N PRO A 48 2.89 -3.60 4.10
CA PRO A 48 3.28 -2.25 3.76
C PRO A 48 4.73 -2.22 3.23
N LEU A 49 4.95 -1.48 2.14
CA LEU A 49 6.24 -1.32 1.49
C LEU A 49 6.84 0.05 1.75
N LYS A 50 6.05 1.12 1.52
CA LYS A 50 6.59 2.48 1.47
C LYS A 50 5.52 3.55 1.66
N VAL A 51 5.82 4.56 2.47
CA VAL A 51 5.03 5.80 2.56
C VAL A 51 5.36 6.71 1.37
N ASP A 52 4.34 7.32 0.78
CA ASP A 52 4.52 8.29 -0.31
C ASP A 52 5.35 9.51 0.14
N SER A 53 6.22 10.01 -0.73
CA SER A 53 7.15 11.08 -0.39
C SER A 53 6.44 12.36 0.06
N ALA A 54 5.29 12.72 -0.53
CA ALA A 54 4.54 13.90 -0.12
C ALA A 54 3.87 13.71 1.24
N THR A 55 3.50 12.47 1.58
CA THR A 55 3.01 12.11 2.92
C THR A 55 4.14 12.15 3.94
N ALA A 56 5.31 11.59 3.62
CA ALA A 56 6.46 11.53 4.52
C ALA A 56 7.05 12.92 4.83
N VAL A 57 7.10 13.81 3.83
CA VAL A 57 7.57 15.19 4.00
C VAL A 57 6.44 16.14 4.44
N GLY A 58 5.19 15.70 4.36
CA GLY A 58 4.03 16.53 4.71
C GLY A 58 3.70 17.63 3.71
N SER A 59 4.25 17.58 2.49
CA SER A 59 4.01 18.61 1.45
C SER A 59 2.59 18.58 0.88
N ARG A 60 1.84 17.49 1.09
CA ARG A 60 0.43 17.35 0.69
C ARG A 60 -0.43 16.83 1.85
N PRO A 61 -0.92 17.70 2.76
CA PRO A 61 -1.63 17.28 3.96
C PRO A 61 -3.07 16.80 3.71
N SER A 62 -3.60 16.92 2.49
CA SER A 62 -4.99 16.54 2.18
C SER A 62 -5.23 15.02 2.16
N VAL A 63 -4.20 14.23 1.83
CA VAL A 63 -4.28 12.76 1.73
C VAL A 63 -2.94 12.17 2.13
N ALA A 64 -2.95 11.27 3.11
CA ALA A 64 -1.85 10.32 3.31
C ALA A 64 -2.05 9.10 2.41
N ARG A 65 -0.96 8.52 1.93
CA ARG A 65 -1.02 7.23 1.22
C ARG A 65 0.20 6.36 1.52
N ILE A 66 -0.01 5.05 1.46
CA ILE A 66 1.03 4.04 1.65
C ILE A 66 0.92 2.96 0.56
N LEU A 67 2.07 2.50 0.08
CA LEU A 67 2.18 1.40 -0.87
C LEU A 67 2.15 0.08 -0.10
N VAL A 68 1.30 -0.84 -0.51
CA VAL A 68 1.07 -2.13 0.15
C VAL A 68 1.12 -3.25 -0.89
N GLU A 69 1.81 -4.36 -0.60
CA GLU A 69 1.61 -5.61 -1.33
C GLU A 69 0.26 -6.20 -0.92
N LEU A 70 -0.68 -6.19 -1.86
CA LEU A 70 -2.07 -6.62 -1.67
C LEU A 70 -2.32 -7.91 -2.43
N ASP A 71 -2.94 -8.89 -1.79
CA ASP A 71 -3.43 -10.10 -2.46
C ASP A 71 -4.87 -9.88 -2.95
N ILE A 72 -5.05 -9.74 -4.26
CA ILE A 72 -6.35 -9.40 -4.88
C ILE A 72 -7.35 -10.56 -4.87
N THR A 73 -6.94 -11.77 -4.48
CA THR A 73 -7.87 -12.91 -4.33
C THR A 73 -8.70 -12.79 -3.05
N LYS A 74 -8.25 -11.99 -2.09
CA LYS A 74 -8.95 -11.73 -0.83
C LYS A 74 -9.94 -10.59 -0.97
N ARG A 75 -11.02 -10.64 -0.18
CA ARG A 75 -11.99 -9.55 -0.08
C ARG A 75 -11.52 -8.56 0.99
N TYR A 76 -11.41 -7.29 0.60
CA TYR A 76 -11.14 -6.19 1.52
C TYR A 76 -12.39 -5.31 1.67
N PRO A 77 -12.59 -4.69 2.85
CA PRO A 77 -13.66 -3.75 3.02
C PRO A 77 -13.40 -2.49 2.18
N ASN A 78 -14.46 -1.95 1.57
CA ASN A 78 -14.38 -0.73 0.76
C ASN A 78 -14.03 0.53 1.59
N LYS A 79 -14.17 0.45 2.92
CA LYS A 79 -13.94 1.52 3.90
C LYS A 79 -13.48 0.89 5.22
N VAL A 80 -12.56 1.57 5.92
CA VAL A 80 -12.17 1.28 7.30
C VAL A 80 -12.80 2.32 8.20
#